data_AF-A0A8X6QYL8-F1
#
_entry.id   AF-A0A8X6QYL8-F1
#
_cell.length_a   1.000
_cell.length_b   1.000
_cell.length_c   1.000
_cell.angle_alpha   90.00
_cell.angle_beta   90.00
_cell.angle_gamma   90.00
#
_symmetry.space_group_name_H-M   'P 1'
#
loop_
_entity.id
_entity.type
_entity.pdbx_description
1 polymer ?
#
loop_
_entity_poly.entity_id
_entity_poly.type
_entity_poly.pdbx_seq_one_letter_code
_entity_poly.pdbx_strand_id
1 'polypeptide(L)'
;MEGNYWSLYPERDEMSVEELRKQLTTSKQLLSHANRQINNLDKQINNLKKLFRRAERNNGNAIRYNLRMQLSISSGVKVMFHHFASSMEKKIANLNAKLDNSVSSLSPLPNEEKLRIDD
;
A
#
# COMPACT_ATOMS: atom_id res chain seq x y z
N MET A 1 -23.73 44.91 -14.66
CA MET A 1 -22.47 44.33 -14.18
C MET A 1 -22.58 44.20 -12.68
N GLU A 2 -23.08 43.07 -12.21
CA GLU A 2 -23.05 42.72 -10.79
C GLU A 2 -22.02 41.62 -10.63
N GLY A 3 -20.98 41.93 -9.87
CA GLY A 3 -19.82 41.06 -9.66
C GLY A 3 -20.21 39.85 -8.83
N ASN A 4 -20.00 38.67 -9.40
CA ASN A 4 -20.11 37.41 -8.70
C ASN A 4 -18.88 37.24 -7.80
N TYR A 5 -18.92 37.83 -6.61
CA TYR A 5 -18.08 37.45 -5.48
C TYR A 5 -18.78 36.29 -4.75
N TRP A 6 -18.01 35.36 -4.16
CA TRP A 6 -18.40 34.08 -3.53
C TRP A 6 -18.49 32.91 -4.54
N SER A 7 -17.56 31.95 -4.61
CA SER A 7 -16.76 31.32 -3.57
C SER A 7 -15.36 30.94 -4.10
N LEU A 8 -14.34 31.47 -3.42
CA LEU A 8 -12.91 31.22 -3.64
C LEU A 8 -12.36 30.22 -2.61
N TYR A 9 -13.19 29.31 -2.11
CA TYR A 9 -12.74 28.25 -1.23
C TYR A 9 -12.43 27.01 -2.07
N PRO A 10 -11.17 26.55 -2.15
CA PRO A 10 -10.98 25.14 -2.42
C PRO A 10 -11.68 24.41 -1.28
N GLU A 11 -12.70 23.61 -1.60
CA GLU A 11 -13.12 22.53 -0.70
C GLU A 11 -11.85 21.75 -0.39
N ARG A 12 -11.20 22.07 0.74
CA ARG A 12 -10.18 21.18 1.26
C ARG A 12 -10.97 19.94 1.59
N ASP A 13 -10.74 18.90 0.81
CA ASP A 13 -11.12 17.53 1.09
C ASP A 13 -10.31 17.09 2.33
N GLU A 14 -10.55 17.75 3.47
CA GLU A 14 -10.04 17.40 4.78
C GLU A 14 -10.78 16.12 5.17
N MET A 15 -10.24 15.00 4.66
CA MET A 15 -10.65 13.67 5.02
C MET A 15 -10.70 13.57 6.54
N SER A 16 -11.85 13.15 7.08
CA SER A 16 -11.99 12.96 8.52
C SER A 16 -10.96 11.95 9.03
N VAL A 17 -10.57 12.10 10.29
CA VAL A 17 -9.65 11.17 10.98
C VAL A 17 -10.15 9.72 10.88
N GLU A 18 -11.47 9.52 10.91
CA GLU A 18 -12.06 8.19 10.78
C GLU A 18 -11.89 7.61 9.37
N GLU A 19 -12.06 8.43 8.34
CA GLU A 19 -11.85 8.00 6.95
C GLU A 19 -10.36 7.69 6.69
N LEU A 20 -9.43 8.48 7.25
CA LEU A 20 -8.00 8.19 7.20
C LEU A 20 -7.66 6.83 7.86
N ARG A 21 -8.24 6.54 9.03
CA ARG A 21 -8.06 5.26 9.74
C ARG A 21 -8.64 4.09 8.96
N LYS A 22 -9.81 4.26 8.35
CA LYS A 22 -10.44 3.25 7.50
C LYS A 22 -9.55 2.95 6.29
N GLN A 23 -9.11 3.97 5.57
CA GLN A 23 -8.21 3.80 4.42
C GLN A 23 -6.87 3.18 4.80
N LEU A 24 -6.33 3.52 5.98
CA LEU A 24 -5.11 2.92 6.50
C LEU A 24 -5.29 1.42 6.74
N THR A 25 -6.41 1.04 7.36
CA THR A 25 -6.76 -0.36 7.63
C THR A 25 -6.92 -1.14 6.32
N THR A 26 -7.67 -0.61 5.37
CA THR A 26 -7.84 -1.24 4.04
C THR A 26 -6.50 -1.37 3.32
N SER A 27 -5.65 -0.34 3.34
CA SER A 27 -4.34 -0.37 2.66
C SER A 27 -3.41 -1.41 3.30
N LYS A 28 -3.41 -1.56 4.63
CA LYS A 28 -2.67 -2.62 5.34
C LYS A 28 -3.17 -4.02 4.98
N GLN A 29 -4.48 -4.21 4.85
CA GLN A 29 -5.06 -5.48 4.42
C GLN A 29 -4.66 -5.83 2.99
N LEU A 30 -4.71 -4.86 2.08
CA LEU A 30 -4.28 -5.04 0.69
C LEU A 30 -2.78 -5.36 0.58
N LEU A 31 -1.93 -4.70 1.36
CA LEU A 31 -0.50 -5.01 1.45
C LEU A 31 -0.27 -6.45 1.96
N SER A 32 -0.96 -6.83 3.04
CA SER A 32 -0.92 -8.21 3.56
C SER A 32 -1.35 -9.24 2.51
N HIS A 33 -2.39 -8.93 1.74
CA HIS A 33 -2.82 -9.78 0.64
C HIS A 33 -1.76 -9.88 -0.47
N ALA A 34 -1.18 -8.76 -0.89
CA ALA A 34 -0.12 -8.73 -1.90
C ALA A 34 1.09 -9.59 -1.49
N ASN A 35 1.54 -9.46 -0.24
CA ASN A 35 2.64 -10.26 0.30
C ASN A 35 2.32 -11.76 0.34
N ARG A 36 1.07 -12.14 0.66
CA ARG A 36 0.62 -13.53 0.55
C ARG A 36 0.67 -14.05 -0.90
N GLN A 37 0.25 -13.24 -1.87
CA GLN A 37 0.32 -13.62 -3.29
C GLN A 37 1.75 -13.78 -3.78
N ILE A 38 2.67 -12.88 -3.39
CA ILE A 38 4.11 -12.99 -3.69
C ILE A 38 4.66 -14.33 -3.20
N ASN A 39 4.39 -14.68 -1.93
CA ASN A 39 4.85 -15.93 -1.34
C ASN A 39 4.27 -17.17 -2.06
N ASN A 40 3.00 -17.11 -2.48
CA ASN A 40 2.38 -18.20 -3.24
C ASN A 40 3.01 -18.35 -4.63
N LEU A 41 3.25 -17.24 -5.33
CA LEU A 41 3.91 -17.23 -6.64
C LEU A 41 5.35 -17.77 -6.54
N ASP A 42 6.07 -17.48 -5.45
CA ASP A 42 7.40 -18.05 -5.22
C ASP A 42 7.37 -19.58 -5.11
N LYS A 43 6.39 -20.13 -4.38
CA LYS A 43 6.20 -21.59 -4.31
C LYS A 43 5.90 -22.17 -5.69
N GLN A 44 5.02 -21.53 -6.46
CA GLN A 44 4.66 -21.96 -7.81
C GLN A 44 5.86 -21.92 -8.76
N ILE A 45 6.61 -20.81 -8.79
CA ILE A 45 7.82 -20.66 -9.61
C ILE A 45 8.85 -21.73 -9.25
N ASN A 46 9.06 -22.01 -7.97
CA ASN A 46 9.98 -23.06 -7.53
C ASN A 46 9.53 -24.45 -7.99
N ASN A 47 8.23 -24.74 -7.96
CA ASN A 47 7.69 -25.99 -8.49
C ASN A 47 7.88 -26.10 -10.00
N LEU A 48 7.53 -25.04 -10.75
CA LEU A 48 7.72 -24.99 -12.21
C LEU A 48 9.19 -25.20 -12.60
N LYS A 49 10.14 -24.61 -11.86
CA LYS A 49 11.59 -24.83 -12.06
C LYS A 49 12.00 -26.28 -11.83
N LYS A 50 11.39 -26.99 -10.87
CA LYS A 50 11.66 -28.42 -10.63
C LYS A 50 11.11 -29.27 -11.78
N LEU A 51 9.88 -28.99 -12.22
CA LEU A 51 9.26 -29.66 -13.36
C LEU A 51 10.05 -29.45 -14.65
N PHE A 52 10.54 -28.22 -14.87
CA PHE A 52 11.35 -27.89 -16.05
C PHE A 52 12.62 -28.72 -16.09
N ARG A 53 13.36 -28.79 -14.98
CA ARG A 53 14.57 -29.63 -14.83
C ARG A 53 14.29 -31.13 -15.01
N ARG A 54 13.07 -31.59 -14.73
CA ARG A 54 12.65 -32.97 -15.02
C ARG A 54 12.36 -33.17 -16.51
N ALA A 55 11.70 -32.22 -17.15
CA ALA A 55 11.42 -32.25 -18.58
C ALA A 55 12.69 -32.17 -19.44
N GLU A 56 13.73 -31.47 -18.98
CA GLU A 56 15.07 -31.49 -19.58
C GLU A 56 15.66 -32.90 -19.61
N ARG A 57 15.68 -33.57 -18.44
CA ARG A 57 16.21 -34.95 -18.32
C ARG A 57 15.45 -35.97 -19.17
N ASN A 58 14.17 -35.72 -19.44
CA ASN A 58 13.29 -36.62 -20.19
C ASN A 58 13.12 -36.24 -21.67
N ASN A 59 13.92 -35.28 -22.19
CA ASN A 59 13.81 -34.79 -23.59
C ASN A 59 12.40 -34.30 -24.00
N GLY A 60 11.61 -33.81 -23.04
CA GLY A 60 10.23 -33.36 -23.26
C GLY A 60 10.13 -31.95 -23.83
N ASN A 61 10.50 -31.74 -25.11
CA ASN A 61 10.59 -30.41 -25.74
C ASN A 61 9.31 -29.55 -25.60
N ALA A 62 8.14 -30.11 -25.92
CA ALA A 62 6.86 -29.40 -25.81
C ALA A 62 6.53 -29.01 -24.36
N ILE A 63 6.82 -29.92 -23.42
CA ILE A 63 6.62 -29.68 -21.98
C ILE A 63 7.54 -28.55 -21.50
N ARG A 64 8.81 -28.52 -21.94
CA ARG A 64 9.74 -27.42 -21.61
C ARG A 64 9.23 -26.08 -22.10
N TYR A 65 8.71 -26.01 -23.33
CA TYR A 65 8.17 -24.77 -23.87
C TYR A 65 6.99 -24.25 -23.03
N ASN A 66 6.04 -25.14 -22.70
CA ASN A 66 4.90 -24.81 -21.85
C ASN A 66 5.37 -24.32 -20.46
N LEU A 67 6.25 -25.06 -19.80
CA LEU A 67 6.78 -24.70 -18.48
C LEU A 67 7.54 -23.36 -18.52
N ARG A 68 8.27 -23.06 -19.61
CA ARG A 68 8.92 -21.76 -19.81
C ARG A 68 7.89 -20.63 -19.91
N MET A 69 6.82 -20.83 -20.67
CA MET A 69 5.73 -19.84 -20.77
C MET A 69 5.08 -19.58 -19.41
N GLN A 70 4.77 -20.65 -18.66
CA GLN A 70 4.21 -20.53 -17.31
C GLN A 70 5.17 -19.80 -16.36
N LEU A 71 6.47 -20.11 -16.40
CA LEU A 71 7.49 -19.41 -15.62
C LEU A 71 7.53 -17.91 -15.93
N SER A 72 7.48 -17.53 -17.21
CA SER A 72 7.45 -16.12 -17.61
C SER A 72 6.22 -15.40 -17.07
N ILE A 73 5.04 -16.00 -17.20
CA ILE A 73 3.78 -15.43 -16.70
C ILE A 73 3.82 -15.28 -15.18
N SER A 74 4.12 -16.35 -14.44
CA SER A 74 4.16 -16.30 -12.97
C SER A 74 5.19 -15.30 -12.45
N SER A 75 6.35 -15.18 -13.12
CA SER A 75 7.37 -14.20 -12.75
C SER A 75 6.92 -12.76 -13.01
N GLY A 76 6.28 -12.50 -14.15
CA GLY A 76 5.71 -11.18 -14.46
C GLY A 76 4.65 -10.75 -13.46
N VAL A 77 3.71 -11.64 -13.13
CA VAL A 77 2.68 -11.39 -12.11
C VAL A 77 3.29 -11.14 -10.73
N LYS A 78 4.36 -11.86 -10.36
CA LYS A 78 5.07 -11.63 -9.10
C LYS A 78 5.65 -10.22 -9.03
N VAL A 79 6.28 -9.77 -10.11
CA VAL A 79 6.82 -8.40 -10.22
C VAL A 79 5.71 -7.36 -10.08
N MET A 80 4.56 -7.58 -10.70
CA MET A 80 3.40 -6.69 -10.53
C MET A 80 2.94 -6.60 -9.07
N PHE A 81 2.89 -7.72 -8.34
CA PHE A 81 2.55 -7.70 -6.91
C PHE A 81 3.61 -6.97 -6.07
N HIS A 82 4.90 -7.06 -6.40
CA HIS A 82 5.93 -6.26 -5.74
C HIS A 82 5.72 -4.75 -5.95
N HIS A 83 5.41 -4.32 -7.17
CA HIS A 83 5.09 -2.91 -7.44
C HIS A 83 3.84 -2.45 -6.70
N PHE A 84 2.79 -3.29 -6.67
CA PHE A 84 1.58 -3.00 -5.92
C PHE A 84 1.85 -2.90 -4.41
N ALA A 85 2.62 -3.81 -3.84
CA ALA A 85 3.02 -3.78 -2.43
C ALA A 85 3.77 -2.49 -2.10
N SER A 86 4.77 -2.12 -2.89
CA SER A 86 5.52 -0.87 -2.72
C SER A 86 4.62 0.38 -2.80
N SER A 87 3.60 0.34 -3.67
CA SER A 87 2.62 1.43 -3.79
C SER A 87 1.73 1.53 -2.55
N MET A 88 1.33 0.38 -1.96
CA MET A 88 0.58 0.33 -0.71
C MET A 88 1.42 0.79 0.49
N GLU A 89 2.70 0.43 0.56
CA GLU A 89 3.62 0.91 1.61
C GLU A 89 3.74 2.43 1.60
N LYS A 90 3.92 3.03 0.40
CA LYS A 90 3.93 4.50 0.25
C LYS A 90 2.60 5.11 0.68
N LYS A 91 1.46 4.50 0.30
CA LYS A 91 0.13 4.96 0.71
C LYS A 91 -0.04 4.92 2.23
N ILE A 92 0.40 3.83 2.88
CA ILE A 92 0.36 3.67 4.34
C ILE A 92 1.22 4.74 5.03
N ALA A 93 2.44 4.97 4.54
CA ALA A 93 3.32 6.01 5.08
C ALA A 93 2.67 7.40 5.01
N ASN A 94 2.07 7.74 3.87
CA ASN A 94 1.35 9.01 3.68
C ASN A 94 0.13 9.13 4.61
N LEU A 95 -0.65 8.04 4.79
CA LEU A 95 -1.81 8.04 5.68
C LEU A 95 -1.42 8.20 7.15
N ASN A 96 -0.33 7.55 7.58
CA ASN A 96 0.20 7.74 8.93
C ASN A 96 0.64 9.19 9.16
N ALA A 97 1.40 9.77 8.24
CA ALA A 97 1.83 11.17 8.34
C ALA A 97 0.65 12.15 8.42
N LYS A 98 -0.42 11.91 7.65
CA LYS A 98 -1.65 12.69 7.74
C LYS A 98 -2.33 12.54 9.10
N LEU A 99 -2.42 11.31 9.62
CA LEU A 99 -3.03 11.03 10.92
C LEU A 99 -2.27 11.72 12.06
N ASP A 100 -0.93 11.68 12.04
CA ASP A 100 -0.08 12.31 13.05
C ASP A 100 -0.24 13.84 13.07
N ASN A 101 -0.35 14.45 11.88
CA ASN A 101 -0.63 15.88 11.74
C ASN A 101 -2.02 16.25 12.29
N SER A 102 -3.05 15.45 12.00
CA SER A 102 -4.40 15.68 12.51
C SER A 102 -4.50 15.54 14.03
N VAL A 103 -3.79 14.58 14.63
CA VAL A 103 -3.76 14.39 16.08
C VAL A 103 -2.99 15.51 16.78
N SER A 104 -1.89 15.98 16.19
CA SER A 104 -1.10 17.09 16.74
C SER A 104 -1.90 18.40 16.77
N SER A 105 -2.76 18.64 15.78
CA SER A 105 -3.66 19.82 15.77
C SER A 105 -4.80 19.77 16.81
N LEU A 106 -5.05 18.61 17.44
CA LEU A 106 -6.13 18.41 18.40
C LEU A 106 -5.69 18.51 19.87
N SER A 107 -4.39 18.73 20.14
CA SER A 107 -3.85 18.84 21.50
C SER A 107 -3.92 20.31 21.98
N PRO A 108 -4.74 20.69 22.98
CA PRO A 108 -4.73 22.03 23.55
C PRO A 108 -3.46 22.20 24.41
N LEU A 109 -2.81 23.37 24.32
CA LEU A 109 -1.73 23.77 25.22
C LEU A 109 -2.19 23.63 26.69
N PRO A 110 -1.37 23.09 27.60
CA PRO A 110 -1.69 23.12 29.02
C PRO A 110 -1.72 24.59 29.45
N ASN A 111 -2.86 25.01 29.98
CA ASN A 111 -3.08 26.37 30.50
C ASN A 111 -1.92 26.76 31.41
N GLU A 112 -1.22 27.84 31.04
CA GLU A 112 -0.30 28.53 31.94
C GLU A 112 -1.07 28.94 33.19
N GLU A 113 -0.84 28.19 34.26
CA GLU A 113 -1.30 28.53 35.60
C GLU A 113 -0.59 29.83 35.99
N LYS A 114 -1.32 30.94 35.87
CA LYS A 114 -0.87 32.26 36.30
C LYS A 114 -0.36 32.16 37.74
N LEU A 115 0.95 32.26 37.87
CA LEU A 115 1.65 32.59 39.10
C LEU A 115 1.11 33.94 39.59
N ARG A 116 0.08 33.91 40.44
CA ARG A 116 -0.39 35.09 41.17
C ARG A 116 0.35 35.10 42.50
N ILE A 117 1.52 35.75 42.46
CA ILE A 117 2.16 36.31 43.64
C ILE A 117 1.26 37.49 44.02
N ASP A 118 0.55 37.38 45.14
CA ASP A 118 0.00 38.54 45.83
C ASP A 118 0.68 38.61 47.20
N ASP A 119 1.11 39.82 47.54
CA ASP A 119 2.02 40.25 48.62
C ASP A 119 1.51 40.02 50.06
#